data_AF-A0AA89B758-F1
#
_entry.id   AF-A0AA89B758-F1
#
_cell.length_a   1.000
_cell.length_b   1.000
_cell.length_c   1.000
_cell.angle_alpha   90.00
_cell.angle_beta   90.00
_cell.angle_gamma   90.00
#
_symmetry.space_group_name_H-M   'P 1'
#
loop_
_entity.id
_entity.type
_entity.pdbx_description
1 polymer ?
#
loop_
_entity_poly.entity_id
_entity_poly.type
_entity_poly.pdbx_seq_one_letter_code
_entity_poly.pdbx_strand_id
1 'polypeptide(L)'
;MDTPLYGFSNHPVAAEGIIALPVAIGTPPAQANFMLDFVVVKVPSAYNAILGRLALNQLQAVVSTYHLKMKFPTEHGIGEVKGDQTTAPIRKAKNFVWTDDCQKSFEELKTYLSSPPLLSKPLPGKNLFLYLSVTEVAVSTILIREEDGVQKPIYYISKVLQDVETRYPKIDKIALALIISARRLQPYFQSHTIIVLTDQPLRKVLLSPEASGRLVNWSIELGEFDIEYKPRTTIKAQALADFIIECTLPEEPPQLVISAALDPWNLYVDGSSALASNNEAEYEALLEGIRLAHALKVDSLTVHSDSQLVVNHVLGDYKARDERMAQYLNLVKTSAVKFQNFTIRQIPRDQNTQADTLSKLASAEESDVRRPIYLEFLNDRSSSSQTEVEIIEQEPCWMDMIVTYLSTGELLSERHEARNLRVKATRYTLVEGTLYKKSFSLPYLRCLRPLESIYALQEVHEVICGQHLGGRTLAQKILRQGYYWPMMQRDAIEFTRRCDKCQKFAPISHTTVVPLTSIVSPIPFAVWGMDLLGPFPMASGQ
;
A
#
# COMPACT_ATOMS: atom_id res chain seq x y z
N MET A 1 16.63 21.66 -0.98
CA MET A 1 16.04 20.51 -0.25
C MET A 1 14.58 20.88 -0.04
N ASP A 2 13.83 20.95 -1.14
CA ASP A 2 12.59 21.75 -1.16
C ASP A 2 11.35 20.86 -1.16
N THR A 3 11.55 19.55 -1.10
CA THR A 3 10.49 18.58 -0.89
C THR A 3 10.08 18.65 0.57
N PRO A 4 8.89 19.20 0.88
CA PRO A 4 8.46 19.27 2.26
C PRO A 4 8.31 17.85 2.81
N LEU A 5 8.68 17.65 4.07
CA LEU A 5 8.35 16.41 4.74
C LEU A 5 6.85 16.38 5.01
N TYR A 6 6.18 15.40 4.41
CA TYR A 6 4.77 15.12 4.61
C TYR A 6 4.62 13.93 5.56
N GLY A 7 3.77 14.06 6.58
CA GLY A 7 3.51 12.96 7.50
C GLY A 7 2.79 13.40 8.77
N PHE A 8 3.46 14.09 9.70
CA PHE A 8 2.98 14.17 11.08
C PHE A 8 2.02 15.34 11.40
N SER A 9 2.03 16.42 10.64
CA SER A 9 1.21 17.62 10.88
C SER A 9 0.14 17.87 9.80
N ASN A 10 0.00 16.99 8.81
CA ASN A 10 -0.79 17.19 7.57
C ASN A 10 -0.47 18.50 6.82
N HIS A 11 0.66 19.15 7.14
CA HIS A 11 1.17 20.31 6.46
C HIS A 11 2.60 20.03 5.97
N PRO A 12 2.99 20.58 4.81
CA PRO A 12 4.38 20.54 4.35
C PRO A 12 5.29 21.18 5.39
N VAL A 13 6.21 20.41 5.96
CA VAL A 13 7.23 20.93 6.85
C VAL A 13 8.54 21.06 6.09
N ALA A 14 9.06 22.29 5.99
CA ALA A 14 10.37 22.52 5.42
C ALA A 14 11.44 21.86 6.30
N ALA A 15 12.25 21.01 5.69
CA ALA A 15 13.46 20.51 6.33
C ALA A 15 14.47 21.67 6.43
N GLU A 16 14.95 21.96 7.63
CA GLU A 16 16.05 22.92 7.81
C GLU A 16 17.40 22.32 7.35
N GLY A 17 17.48 20.99 7.27
CA GLY A 17 18.63 20.27 6.77
C GLY A 17 18.59 18.81 7.17
N ILE A 18 19.71 18.12 6.95
CA ILE A 18 19.92 16.74 7.39
C ILE A 18 21.13 16.74 8.31
N ILE A 19 21.01 16.11 9.47
CA ILE A 19 22.10 15.90 10.42
C ILE A 19 22.33 14.41 10.60
N ALA A 20 23.59 13.98 10.44
CA ALA A 20 24.00 12.62 10.77
C ALA A 20 24.28 12.55 12.27
N LEU A 21 23.53 11.73 13.01
CA LEU A 21 23.74 11.54 14.44
C LEU A 21 24.09 10.09 14.75
N PRO A 22 25.03 9.84 15.68
CA PRO A 22 25.25 8.51 16.22
C PRO A 22 24.06 8.12 17.08
N VAL A 23 23.41 7.00 16.75
CA VAL A 23 22.26 6.48 17.49
C VAL A 23 22.64 5.16 18.13
N ALA A 24 22.47 5.10 19.45
CA ALA A 24 22.59 3.89 20.24
C ALA A 24 21.18 3.41 20.64
N ILE A 25 20.84 2.18 20.28
CA ILE A 25 19.53 1.58 20.55
C ILE A 25 19.72 0.30 21.35
N GLY A 26 19.02 0.18 22.48
CA GLY A 26 19.15 -0.92 23.43
C GLY A 26 19.97 -0.55 24.66
N THR A 27 20.35 -1.57 25.43
CA THR A 27 21.20 -1.43 26.61
C THR A 27 22.34 -2.44 26.53
N PRO A 28 23.58 -2.10 26.93
CA PRO A 28 24.67 -3.07 26.99
C PRO A 28 24.28 -4.31 27.81
N PRO A 29 24.65 -5.53 27.37
CA PRO A 29 25.50 -5.87 26.22
C PRO A 29 24.79 -5.96 24.87
N ALA A 30 23.46 -5.93 24.82
CA ALA A 30 22.66 -6.07 23.60
C ALA A 30 22.20 -4.70 23.06
N GLN A 31 23.18 -3.86 22.71
CA GLN A 31 22.97 -2.55 22.08
C GLN A 31 23.46 -2.53 20.63
N ALA A 32 22.79 -1.78 19.77
CA ALA A 32 23.21 -1.51 18.41
C ALA A 32 23.56 -0.03 18.27
N ASN A 33 24.75 0.25 17.74
CA ASN A 33 25.24 1.60 17.49
C ASN A 33 25.43 1.81 15.99
N PHE A 34 24.79 2.83 15.45
CA PHE A 34 24.85 3.12 14.01
C PHE A 34 24.54 4.58 13.74
N MET A 35 25.10 5.10 12.64
CA MET A 35 24.84 6.47 12.22
C MET A 35 23.51 6.53 11.48
N LEU A 36 22.64 7.46 11.88
CA LEU A 36 21.39 7.74 11.19
C LEU A 36 21.31 9.20 10.78
N ASP A 37 20.89 9.40 9.54
CA ASP A 37 20.59 10.71 9.00
C ASP A 37 19.18 11.12 9.44
N PHE A 38 19.10 12.14 10.30
CA PHE A 38 17.85 12.77 10.68
C PHE A 38 17.61 13.99 9.83
N VAL A 39 16.44 14.04 9.20
CA VAL A 39 15.96 15.27 8.61
C VAL A 39 15.51 16.19 9.74
N VAL A 40 16.19 17.33 9.89
CA VAL A 40 15.90 18.32 10.94
C VAL A 40 14.75 19.19 10.47
N VAL A 41 13.72 19.26 11.28
CA VAL A 41 12.54 20.09 11.03
C VAL A 41 12.26 20.96 12.23
N LYS A 42 12.02 22.26 11.99
CA LYS A 42 11.67 23.19 13.05
C LYS A 42 10.16 23.28 13.22
N VAL A 43 9.59 22.22 13.79
CA VAL A 43 8.15 22.11 14.03
C VAL A 43 7.88 21.61 15.44
N PRO A 44 6.87 22.15 16.14
CA PRO A 44 6.42 21.59 17.41
C PRO A 44 5.95 20.14 17.19
N SER A 45 6.71 19.19 17.71
CA SER A 45 6.46 17.76 17.62
C SER A 45 6.40 17.15 19.01
N ALA A 46 5.58 16.11 19.19
CA ALA A 46 5.57 15.31 20.41
C ALA A 46 6.81 14.42 20.56
N TYR A 47 7.57 14.24 19.47
CA TYR A 47 8.77 13.42 19.42
C TYR A 47 9.96 14.29 19.03
N ASN A 48 11.07 14.11 19.75
CA ASN A 48 12.35 14.77 19.45
C ASN A 48 13.05 14.15 18.23
N ALA A 49 12.79 12.86 17.98
CA ALA A 49 13.35 12.10 16.86
C ALA A 49 12.40 10.96 16.50
N ILE A 50 12.29 10.63 15.22
CA ILE A 50 11.41 9.56 14.71
C ILE A 50 12.26 8.63 13.85
N LEU A 51 12.21 7.34 14.16
CA LEU A 51 12.92 6.31 13.41
C LEU A 51 12.00 5.75 12.32
N GLY A 52 12.39 5.93 11.06
CA GLY A 52 11.66 5.45 9.91
C GLY A 52 11.90 3.96 9.61
N ARG A 53 11.20 3.46 8.58
CA ARG A 53 11.34 2.07 8.09
C ARG A 53 12.78 1.69 7.71
N LEU A 54 13.57 2.63 7.20
CA LEU A 54 14.98 2.43 6.89
C LEU A 54 15.79 2.03 8.12
N ALA A 55 15.66 2.78 9.22
CA ALA A 55 16.34 2.48 10.49
C ALA A 55 15.88 1.13 11.08
N LEU A 56 14.57 0.84 11.00
CA LEU A 56 14.02 -0.43 11.48
C LEU A 56 14.52 -1.63 10.66
N ASN A 57 14.61 -1.49 9.33
CA ASN A 57 15.12 -2.54 8.45
C ASN A 57 16.63 -2.77 8.65
N GLN A 58 17.41 -1.70 8.83
CA GLN A 58 18.83 -1.78 9.11
C GLN A 58 19.12 -2.52 10.42
N LEU A 59 18.26 -2.34 11.41
CA LEU A 59 18.29 -3.08 12.67
C LEU A 59 17.73 -4.51 12.57
N GLN A 60 17.13 -4.91 11.45
CA GLN A 60 16.27 -6.11 11.37
C GLN A 60 15.24 -6.15 12.51
N ALA A 61 14.73 -4.99 12.88
CA ALA A 61 13.91 -4.82 14.08
C ALA A 61 12.49 -5.34 13.84
N VAL A 62 12.00 -6.14 14.77
CA VAL A 62 10.59 -6.55 14.86
C VAL A 62 9.92 -5.65 15.88
N VAL A 63 9.00 -4.81 15.41
CA VAL A 63 8.25 -3.87 16.25
C VAL A 63 6.88 -4.46 16.55
N SER A 64 6.56 -4.61 17.84
CA SER A 64 5.21 -4.87 18.32
C SER A 64 4.61 -3.58 18.84
N THR A 65 3.75 -2.97 18.05
CA THR A 65 2.98 -1.77 18.44
C THR A 65 2.07 -2.06 19.63
N TYR A 66 1.50 -3.28 19.70
CA TYR A 66 0.66 -3.73 20.80
C TYR A 66 1.39 -3.78 22.14
N HIS A 67 2.62 -4.30 22.18
CA HIS A 67 3.41 -4.39 23.40
C HIS A 67 4.30 -3.16 23.63
N LEU A 68 4.21 -2.14 22.76
CA LEU A 68 5.13 -1.00 22.69
C LEU A 68 6.59 -1.46 22.83
N LYS A 69 6.94 -2.54 22.12
CA LYS A 69 8.24 -3.20 22.25
C LYS A 69 8.86 -3.40 20.88
N MET A 70 10.15 -3.12 20.78
CA MET A 70 10.97 -3.38 19.61
C MET A 70 12.09 -4.36 19.98
N LYS A 71 12.29 -5.39 19.16
CA LYS A 71 13.40 -6.34 19.30
C LYS A 71 14.27 -6.34 18.05
N PHE A 72 15.58 -6.48 18.21
CA PHE A 72 16.53 -6.52 17.09
C PHE A 72 17.74 -7.42 17.43
N PRO A 73 18.32 -8.11 16.44
CA PRO A 73 19.54 -8.90 16.65
C PRO A 73 20.76 -8.01 16.92
N THR A 74 21.64 -8.49 17.80
CA THR A 74 22.97 -7.91 18.10
C THR A 74 24.00 -9.05 18.21
N GLU A 75 25.30 -8.76 18.14
CA GLU A 75 26.38 -9.77 18.28
C GLU A 75 26.35 -10.50 19.63
N HIS A 76 25.71 -9.91 20.64
CA HIS A 76 25.59 -10.46 22.00
C HIS A 76 24.19 -11.01 22.32
N GLY A 77 23.31 -11.18 21.32
CA GLY A 77 21.95 -11.70 21.48
C GLY A 77 20.86 -10.75 20.98
N ILE A 78 19.62 -10.91 21.46
CA ILE A 78 18.49 -10.06 21.02
C ILE A 78 18.40 -8.82 21.90
N GLY A 79 18.60 -7.64 21.33
CA GLY A 79 18.35 -6.35 21.95
C GLY A 79 16.85 -6.04 22.05
N GLU A 80 16.44 -5.36 23.12
CA GLU A 80 15.05 -5.01 23.39
C GLU A 80 14.91 -3.55 23.84
N VAL A 81 13.95 -2.84 23.27
CA VAL A 81 13.56 -1.47 23.65
C VAL A 81 12.05 -1.40 23.89
N LYS A 82 11.63 -0.69 24.95
CA LYS A 82 10.21 -0.50 25.31
C LYS A 82 9.86 0.98 25.24
N GLY A 83 8.69 1.30 24.70
CA GLY A 83 8.14 2.67 24.68
C GLY A 83 7.56 3.07 26.04
N ASP A 84 7.59 4.38 26.32
CA ASP A 84 6.97 4.97 27.51
C ASP A 84 5.45 5.04 27.33
N GLN A 85 4.72 4.33 28.20
CA GLN A 85 3.26 4.22 28.14
C GLN A 85 2.53 5.50 28.60
N THR A 86 3.25 6.50 29.13
CA THR A 86 2.65 7.68 29.77
C THR A 86 2.53 8.93 28.87
N THR A 87 3.18 9.00 27.69
CA THR A 87 3.41 10.27 26.93
C THR A 87 2.82 10.40 25.50
N ALA A 88 1.93 9.51 25.02
CA ALA A 88 1.31 9.63 23.68
C ALA A 88 0.17 10.69 23.60
N PRO A 89 0.04 11.57 22.56
CA PRO A 89 -0.75 12.80 22.67
C PRO A 89 -2.09 12.82 21.91
N ILE A 90 -3.10 13.41 22.57
CA ILE A 90 -4.43 13.82 22.07
C ILE A 90 -4.32 15.29 21.58
N ARG A 91 -4.87 15.63 20.40
CA ARG A 91 -4.81 17.00 19.79
C ARG A 91 -5.56 18.05 20.63
N LYS A 92 -4.95 19.23 20.88
CA LYS A 92 -5.58 20.40 21.52
C LYS A 92 -6.24 21.34 20.50
N ALA A 93 -7.50 21.67 20.70
CA ALA A 93 -8.22 22.71 19.96
C ALA A 93 -7.78 24.12 20.41
N LYS A 94 -7.57 25.04 19.44
CA LYS A 94 -7.27 26.46 19.73
C LYS A 94 -8.49 27.12 20.38
N ASN A 95 -8.25 27.81 21.50
CA ASN A 95 -9.21 28.45 22.41
C ASN A 95 -10.01 27.51 23.33
N PHE A 96 -9.60 26.26 23.47
CA PHE A 96 -10.17 25.38 24.49
C PHE A 96 -9.65 25.77 25.87
N VAL A 97 -10.50 26.41 26.69
CA VAL A 97 -10.22 26.61 28.11
C VAL A 97 -10.61 25.32 28.82
N TRP A 98 -9.59 24.59 29.26
CA TRP A 98 -9.77 23.38 30.02
C TRP A 98 -10.25 23.74 31.43
N THR A 99 -11.55 23.59 31.67
CA THR A 99 -12.17 23.88 32.97
C THR A 99 -12.06 22.68 33.91
N ASP A 100 -12.34 22.88 35.19
CA ASP A 100 -12.39 21.79 36.17
C ASP A 100 -13.43 20.72 35.77
N ASP A 101 -14.52 21.12 35.12
CA ASP A 101 -15.51 20.20 34.56
C ASP A 101 -14.96 19.39 33.38
N CYS A 102 -14.11 19.99 32.54
CA CYS A 102 -13.41 19.29 31.47
C CYS A 102 -12.38 18.30 32.01
N GLN A 103 -11.63 18.68 33.06
CA GLN A 103 -10.67 17.79 33.72
C GLN A 103 -11.38 16.59 34.32
N LYS A 104 -12.46 16.82 35.07
CA LYS A 104 -13.27 15.77 35.66
C LYS A 104 -13.88 14.83 34.61
N SER A 105 -14.46 15.39 33.54
CA SER A 105 -15.04 14.59 32.45
C SER A 105 -13.99 13.77 31.69
N PHE A 106 -12.79 14.32 31.51
CA PHE A 106 -11.68 13.64 30.85
C PHE A 106 -11.06 12.55 31.72
N GLU A 107 -10.95 12.77 33.03
CA GLU A 107 -10.52 11.75 33.99
C GLU A 107 -11.53 10.62 34.11
N GLU A 108 -12.83 10.93 34.12
CA GLU A 108 -13.91 9.95 34.06
C GLU A 108 -13.83 9.13 32.76
N LEU A 109 -13.63 9.78 31.61
CA LEU A 109 -13.47 9.13 30.30
C LEU A 109 -12.20 8.27 30.23
N LYS A 110 -11.06 8.80 30.71
CA LYS A 110 -9.79 8.04 30.78
C LYS A 110 -9.97 6.83 31.67
N THR A 111 -10.55 6.98 32.86
CA THR A 111 -10.81 5.87 33.78
C THR A 111 -11.72 4.83 33.10
N TYR A 112 -12.78 5.28 32.43
CA TYR A 112 -13.71 4.42 31.67
C TYR A 112 -13.04 3.64 30.53
N LEU A 113 -12.12 4.26 29.77
CA LEU A 113 -11.39 3.61 28.67
C LEU A 113 -10.23 2.73 29.16
N SER A 114 -9.59 3.10 30.28
CA SER A 114 -8.45 2.40 30.89
C SER A 114 -8.87 1.14 31.63
N SER A 115 -10.10 1.10 32.12
CA SER A 115 -10.76 -0.13 32.57
C SER A 115 -11.72 -0.58 31.47
N PRO A 116 -11.24 -1.26 30.39
CA PRO A 116 -12.11 -1.66 29.29
C PRO A 116 -13.34 -2.36 29.90
N PRO A 117 -14.55 -1.80 29.73
CA PRO A 117 -15.73 -2.40 30.31
C PRO A 117 -15.85 -3.78 29.69
N LEU A 118 -15.84 -4.81 30.55
CA LEU A 118 -16.15 -6.17 30.14
C LEU A 118 -17.44 -6.10 29.33
N LEU A 119 -17.38 -6.53 28.07
CA LEU A 119 -18.55 -6.61 27.20
C LEU A 119 -19.64 -7.31 28.00
N SER A 120 -20.74 -6.61 28.19
CA SER A 120 -21.79 -7.11 29.06
C SER A 120 -22.75 -7.96 28.24
N LYS A 121 -23.20 -9.08 28.82
CA LYS A 121 -24.27 -9.87 28.20
C LYS A 121 -25.58 -9.08 28.22
N PRO A 122 -26.43 -9.21 27.18
CA PRO A 122 -27.80 -8.72 27.26
C PRO A 122 -28.53 -9.46 28.38
N LEU A 123 -29.51 -8.80 28.99
CA LEU A 123 -30.36 -9.40 30.01
C LEU A 123 -31.73 -9.72 29.37
N PRO A 124 -32.25 -10.95 29.53
CA PRO A 124 -33.53 -11.33 28.95
C PRO A 124 -34.64 -10.33 29.31
N GLY A 125 -35.37 -9.85 28.30
CA GLY A 125 -36.51 -8.94 28.48
C GLY A 125 -36.14 -7.48 28.80
N LYS A 126 -34.85 -7.09 28.71
CA LYS A 126 -34.42 -5.68 28.86
C LYS A 126 -34.16 -5.03 27.52
N ASN A 127 -34.55 -3.77 27.36
CA ASN A 127 -34.32 -3.02 26.13
C ASN A 127 -32.82 -2.73 25.95
N LEU A 128 -32.37 -2.75 24.70
CA LEU A 128 -31.00 -2.40 24.33
C LEU A 128 -31.00 -1.06 23.60
N PHE A 129 -29.92 -0.30 23.75
CA PHE A 129 -29.79 1.01 23.13
C PHE A 129 -28.72 0.97 22.05
N LEU A 130 -29.04 1.53 20.89
CA LEU A 130 -28.15 1.57 19.74
C LEU A 130 -27.82 3.03 19.41
N TYR A 131 -26.53 3.35 19.42
CA TYR A 131 -26.02 4.62 18.93
C TYR A 131 -25.43 4.43 17.55
N LEU A 132 -25.66 5.41 16.67
CA LEU A 132 -25.23 5.42 15.29
C LEU A 132 -24.30 6.61 15.08
N SER A 133 -23.17 6.38 14.42
CA SER A 133 -22.25 7.42 13.96
C SER A 133 -21.90 7.19 12.49
N VAL A 134 -21.76 8.29 11.75
CA VAL A 134 -21.62 8.28 10.29
C VAL A 134 -20.70 9.42 9.85
N THR A 135 -19.78 9.10 8.93
CA THR A 135 -18.94 10.06 8.22
C THR A 135 -19.14 9.94 6.70
N GLU A 136 -18.36 10.68 5.91
CA GLU A 136 -18.45 10.57 4.46
C GLU A 136 -18.01 9.19 3.93
N VAL A 137 -17.10 8.52 4.64
CA VAL A 137 -16.41 7.31 4.17
C VAL A 137 -16.61 6.09 5.06
N ALA A 138 -17.25 6.22 6.23
CA ALA A 138 -17.48 5.10 7.14
C ALA A 138 -18.81 5.23 7.91
N VAL A 139 -19.20 4.14 8.56
CA VAL A 139 -20.29 4.09 9.56
C VAL A 139 -19.86 3.26 10.76
N SER A 140 -20.34 3.62 11.95
CA SER A 140 -20.11 2.88 13.19
C SER A 140 -21.35 2.87 14.06
N THR A 141 -21.54 1.78 14.79
CA THR A 141 -22.63 1.63 15.75
C THR A 141 -22.14 0.95 17.03
N ILE A 142 -22.79 1.27 18.13
CA ILE A 142 -22.53 0.65 19.43
C ILE A 142 -23.86 0.23 20.04
N LEU A 143 -23.93 -1.04 20.42
CA LEU A 143 -25.05 -1.63 21.15
C LEU A 143 -24.68 -1.65 22.63
N ILE A 144 -25.53 -1.07 23.46
CA ILE A 144 -25.33 -0.99 24.91
C ILE A 144 -26.58 -1.45 25.65
N ARG A 145 -26.42 -1.81 26.92
CA ARG A 145 -27.52 -1.83 27.89
C ARG A 145 -27.33 -0.72 28.91
N GLU A 146 -28.44 -0.23 29.44
CA GLU A 146 -28.45 0.72 30.55
C GLU A 146 -29.03 0.04 31.79
N GLU A 147 -28.32 0.15 32.91
CA GLU A 147 -28.71 -0.41 34.21
C GLU A 147 -28.35 0.63 35.28
N ASP A 148 -29.34 1.10 36.03
CA ASP A 148 -29.18 2.12 37.09
C ASP A 148 -28.44 3.40 36.63
N GLY A 149 -28.73 3.86 35.41
CA GLY A 149 -28.07 5.03 34.80
C GLY A 149 -26.64 4.78 34.31
N VAL A 150 -26.15 3.54 34.40
CA VAL A 150 -24.83 3.12 33.90
C VAL A 150 -24.97 2.44 32.55
N GLN A 151 -24.30 3.02 31.55
CA GLN A 151 -24.25 2.49 30.19
C GLN A 151 -23.12 1.45 30.06
N LYS A 152 -23.50 0.20 29.79
CA LYS A 152 -22.59 -0.93 29.64
C LYS A 152 -22.60 -1.42 28.18
N PRO A 153 -21.47 -1.37 27.47
CA PRO A 153 -21.41 -1.81 26.08
C PRO A 153 -21.59 -3.32 25.97
N ILE A 154 -22.25 -3.74 24.90
CA ILE A 154 -22.50 -5.13 24.53
C ILE A 154 -21.72 -5.46 23.25
N TYR A 155 -21.78 -4.59 22.25
CA TYR A 155 -21.15 -4.85 20.96
C TYR A 155 -20.81 -3.54 20.21
N TYR A 156 -19.77 -3.60 19.39
CA TYR A 156 -19.32 -2.51 18.53
C TYR A 156 -19.28 -2.95 17.07
N ILE A 157 -19.73 -2.10 16.16
CA ILE A 157 -19.68 -2.35 14.72
C ILE A 157 -19.06 -1.14 14.04
N SER A 158 -18.18 -1.38 13.09
CA SER A 158 -17.74 -0.38 12.13
C SER A 158 -17.62 -0.98 10.73
N LYS A 159 -17.81 -0.12 9.71
CA LYS A 159 -17.70 -0.50 8.30
C LYS A 159 -17.24 0.72 7.48
N VAL A 160 -16.23 0.54 6.64
CA VAL A 160 -15.88 1.49 5.57
C VAL A 160 -16.94 1.41 4.46
N LEU A 161 -17.43 2.55 4.02
CA LEU A 161 -18.43 2.66 2.96
C LEU A 161 -17.81 2.33 1.60
N GLN A 162 -18.57 1.64 0.74
CA GLN A 162 -18.20 1.43 -0.66
C GLN A 162 -18.43 2.72 -1.48
N ASP A 163 -17.75 2.88 -2.62
CA ASP A 163 -17.84 4.08 -3.50
C ASP A 163 -19.27 4.50 -3.91
N VAL A 164 -20.21 3.56 -3.90
CA VAL A 164 -21.63 3.86 -4.17
C VAL A 164 -22.33 4.36 -2.90
N GLU A 165 -21.97 3.81 -1.75
CA GLU A 165 -22.51 4.17 -0.42
C GLU A 165 -21.95 5.51 0.09
N THR A 166 -20.74 5.90 -0.29
CA THR A 166 -20.15 7.22 0.03
C THR A 166 -20.94 8.38 -0.58
N ARG A 167 -21.67 8.14 -1.67
CA ARG A 167 -22.52 9.15 -2.34
C ARG A 167 -23.92 9.28 -1.75
N TYR A 168 -24.26 8.45 -0.76
CA TYR A 168 -25.58 8.51 -0.14
C TYR A 168 -25.74 9.79 0.71
N PRO A 169 -26.94 10.39 0.75
CA PRO A 169 -27.22 11.45 1.71
C PRO A 169 -26.94 11.00 3.15
N LYS A 170 -26.58 11.93 4.05
CA LYS A 170 -26.26 11.63 5.45
C LYS A 170 -27.35 10.79 6.14
N ILE A 171 -28.62 11.08 5.87
CA ILE A 171 -29.74 10.32 6.44
C ILE A 171 -29.82 8.87 5.93
N ASP A 172 -29.54 8.64 4.65
CA ASP A 172 -29.44 7.31 4.05
C ASP A 172 -28.25 6.53 4.64
N LYS A 173 -27.13 7.20 4.89
CA LYS A 173 -25.96 6.58 5.54
C LYS A 173 -26.27 6.18 6.99
N ILE A 174 -27.08 6.96 7.71
CA ILE A 174 -27.55 6.59 9.05
C ILE A 174 -28.51 5.38 8.98
N ALA A 175 -29.43 5.36 8.01
CA ALA A 175 -30.27 4.19 7.76
C ALA A 175 -29.44 2.95 7.40
N LEU A 176 -28.36 3.13 6.63
CA LEU A 176 -27.40 2.08 6.30
C LEU A 176 -26.64 1.58 7.55
N ALA A 177 -26.25 2.46 8.46
CA ALA A 177 -25.64 2.06 9.73
C ALA A 177 -26.59 1.18 10.57
N LEU A 178 -27.88 1.52 10.59
CA LEU A 178 -28.92 0.74 11.25
C LEU A 178 -29.13 -0.63 10.58
N ILE A 179 -29.25 -0.69 9.25
CA ILE A 179 -29.46 -1.98 8.55
C ILE A 179 -28.26 -2.92 8.72
N ILE A 180 -27.03 -2.39 8.68
CA ILE A 180 -25.82 -3.17 8.93
C ILE A 180 -25.84 -3.73 10.35
N SER A 181 -26.30 -2.94 11.32
CA SER A 181 -26.42 -3.37 12.71
C SER A 181 -27.47 -4.45 12.88
N ALA A 182 -28.65 -4.27 12.30
CA ALA A 182 -29.74 -5.24 12.36
C ALA A 182 -29.33 -6.59 11.74
N ARG A 183 -28.66 -6.57 10.58
CA ARG A 183 -28.15 -7.78 9.93
C ARG A 183 -27.07 -8.49 10.74
N ARG A 184 -26.12 -7.73 11.28
CA ARG A 184 -24.96 -8.30 11.99
C ARG A 184 -25.30 -8.74 13.41
N LEU A 185 -26.25 -8.06 14.06
CA LEU A 185 -26.72 -8.33 15.41
C LEU A 185 -28.14 -8.89 15.42
N GLN A 186 -28.52 -9.61 14.37
CA GLN A 186 -29.86 -10.19 14.21
C GLN A 186 -30.33 -10.97 15.46
N PRO A 187 -29.50 -11.79 16.15
CA PRO A 187 -29.93 -12.47 17.37
C PRO A 187 -30.38 -11.52 18.48
N TYR A 188 -29.79 -10.32 18.57
CA TYR A 188 -30.15 -9.30 19.56
C TYR A 188 -31.43 -8.56 19.16
N PHE A 189 -31.56 -8.20 17.88
CA PHE A 189 -32.73 -7.50 17.33
C PHE A 189 -34.01 -8.36 17.35
N GLN A 190 -33.87 -9.70 17.30
CA GLN A 190 -35.00 -10.63 17.42
C GLN A 190 -35.43 -10.89 18.86
N SER A 191 -34.52 -10.71 19.82
CA SER A 191 -34.75 -11.10 21.22
C SER A 191 -35.02 -9.93 22.17
N HIS A 192 -34.71 -8.70 21.76
CA HIS A 192 -34.86 -7.49 22.57
C HIS A 192 -35.38 -6.32 21.73
N THR A 193 -36.17 -5.45 22.36
CA THR A 193 -36.52 -4.15 21.78
C THR A 193 -35.28 -3.28 21.67
N ILE A 194 -35.01 -2.76 20.47
CA ILE A 194 -33.86 -1.91 20.18
C ILE A 194 -34.29 -0.45 20.16
N ILE A 195 -33.75 0.34 21.08
CA ILE A 195 -33.94 1.79 21.15
C ILE A 195 -32.81 2.47 20.38
N VAL A 196 -33.11 2.99 19.19
CA VAL A 196 -32.17 3.77 18.39
C VAL A 196 -32.18 5.22 18.86
N LEU A 197 -31.03 5.69 19.32
CA LEU A 197 -30.85 7.05 19.80
C LEU A 197 -30.31 7.93 18.67
N THR A 198 -31.16 8.79 18.12
CA THR A 198 -30.84 9.64 16.98
C THR A 198 -31.53 10.99 17.06
N ASP A 199 -30.82 12.03 16.65
CA ASP A 199 -31.30 13.40 16.46
C ASP A 199 -31.93 13.61 15.06
N GLN A 200 -31.80 12.62 14.18
CA GLN A 200 -32.27 12.67 12.80
C GLN A 200 -33.67 12.04 12.67
N PRO A 201 -34.52 12.49 11.74
CA PRO A 201 -35.89 12.02 11.59
C PRO A 201 -35.99 10.65 10.89
N LEU A 202 -35.20 9.67 11.34
CA LEU A 202 -34.98 8.38 10.69
C LEU A 202 -36.29 7.59 10.50
N ARG A 203 -37.16 7.61 11.52
CA ARG A 203 -38.50 7.01 11.44
C ARG A 203 -39.33 7.59 10.31
N LYS A 204 -39.31 8.92 10.12
CA LYS A 204 -40.10 9.58 9.06
C LYS A 204 -39.54 9.28 7.68
N VAL A 205 -38.22 9.18 7.56
CA VAL A 205 -37.54 8.95 6.27
C VAL A 205 -37.72 7.50 5.81
N LEU A 206 -37.64 6.53 6.71
CA LEU A 206 -37.90 5.12 6.39
C LEU A 206 -39.36 4.84 6.05
N LEU A 207 -40.30 5.64 6.55
CA LEU A 207 -41.73 5.50 6.29
C LEU A 207 -42.24 6.47 5.21
N SER A 208 -41.36 7.23 4.56
CA SER A 208 -41.77 8.21 3.55
C SER A 208 -42.16 7.52 2.24
N PRO A 209 -43.34 7.82 1.67
CA PRO A 209 -43.74 7.28 0.36
C PRO A 209 -42.89 7.80 -0.81
N GLU A 210 -42.16 8.89 -0.61
CA GLU A 210 -41.22 9.49 -1.57
C GLU A 210 -39.78 8.95 -1.39
N ALA A 211 -39.59 7.98 -0.50
CA ALA A 211 -38.28 7.40 -0.23
C ALA A 211 -37.74 6.63 -1.45
N SER A 212 -36.41 6.61 -1.59
CA SER A 212 -35.76 5.80 -2.63
C SER A 212 -36.12 4.33 -2.47
N GLY A 213 -36.23 3.57 -3.57
CA GLY A 213 -36.61 2.15 -3.50
C GLY A 213 -35.72 1.30 -2.59
N ARG A 214 -34.47 1.73 -2.37
CA ARG A 214 -33.54 1.13 -1.38
C ARG A 214 -33.99 1.36 0.06
N LEU A 215 -34.41 2.57 0.42
CA LEU A 215 -34.93 2.88 1.76
C LEU A 215 -36.24 2.13 2.04
N VAL A 216 -37.10 1.96 1.03
CA VAL A 216 -38.32 1.16 1.13
C VAL A 216 -37.99 -0.30 1.45
N ASN A 217 -37.03 -0.90 0.73
CA ASN A 217 -36.57 -2.26 1.02
C ASN A 217 -35.97 -2.39 2.43
N TRP A 218 -35.18 -1.41 2.86
CA TRP A 218 -34.64 -1.38 4.22
C TRP A 218 -35.74 -1.20 5.28
N SER A 219 -36.79 -0.42 5.00
CA SER A 219 -37.91 -0.26 5.94
C SER A 219 -38.71 -1.54 6.12
N ILE A 220 -38.84 -2.35 5.06
CA ILE A 220 -39.51 -3.65 5.12
C ILE A 220 -38.69 -4.60 5.99
N GLU A 221 -37.38 -4.69 5.73
CA GLU A 221 -36.47 -5.55 6.51
C GLU A 221 -36.39 -5.14 7.98
N LEU A 222 -36.30 -3.83 8.27
CA LEU A 222 -36.28 -3.33 9.64
C LEU A 222 -37.62 -3.50 10.35
N GLY A 223 -38.73 -3.62 9.60
CA GLY A 223 -40.07 -3.85 10.15
C GLY A 223 -40.25 -5.22 10.79
N GLU A 224 -39.34 -6.17 10.55
CA GLU A 224 -39.32 -7.47 11.23
C GLU A 224 -38.87 -7.38 12.70
N PHE A 225 -38.25 -6.26 13.09
CA PHE A 225 -37.69 -6.07 14.43
C PHE A 225 -38.46 -5.01 15.22
N ASP A 226 -38.45 -5.17 16.55
CA ASP A 226 -39.05 -4.19 17.45
C ASP A 226 -38.07 -3.03 17.72
N ILE A 227 -38.18 -1.97 16.91
CA ILE A 227 -37.28 -0.81 16.94
C ILE A 227 -38.04 0.46 17.36
N GLU A 228 -37.59 1.07 18.46
CA GLU A 228 -38.05 2.38 18.91
C GLU A 228 -37.02 3.46 18.58
N TYR A 229 -37.48 4.65 18.16
CA TYR A 229 -36.61 5.80 17.90
C TYR A 229 -36.80 6.86 18.98
N LYS A 230 -35.73 7.24 19.67
CA LYS A 230 -35.75 8.28 20.71
C LYS A 230 -34.69 9.36 20.45
N PRO A 231 -34.98 10.62 20.82
CA PRO A 231 -33.99 11.69 20.71
C PRO A 231 -32.80 11.42 21.66
N ARG A 232 -31.62 11.89 21.26
CA ARG A 232 -30.39 11.73 22.05
C ARG A 232 -30.41 12.65 23.27
N THR A 233 -30.37 12.07 24.47
CA THR A 233 -30.35 12.82 25.74
C THR A 233 -28.98 12.81 26.43
N THR A 234 -28.09 11.89 26.08
CA THR A 234 -26.76 11.74 26.68
C THR A 234 -25.67 11.45 25.62
N ILE A 235 -24.44 11.93 25.84
CA ILE A 235 -23.32 11.88 24.87
C ILE A 235 -22.37 10.70 25.13
N LYS A 236 -22.49 10.00 26.27
CA LYS A 236 -21.49 9.02 26.76
C LYS A 236 -21.15 7.92 25.73
N ALA A 237 -22.11 7.07 25.36
CA ALA A 237 -21.87 6.02 24.37
C ALA A 237 -21.77 6.53 22.93
N GLN A 238 -22.30 7.71 22.62
CA GLN A 238 -22.12 8.34 21.31
C GLN A 238 -20.63 8.67 21.07
N ALA A 239 -19.91 9.18 22.07
CA ALA A 239 -18.48 9.46 21.97
C ALA A 239 -17.67 8.21 21.60
N LEU A 240 -18.11 7.01 21.99
CA LEU A 240 -17.47 5.75 21.61
C LEU A 240 -17.76 5.38 20.15
N ALA A 241 -18.98 5.59 19.67
CA ALA A 241 -19.31 5.39 18.26
C ALA A 241 -18.56 6.37 17.35
N ASP A 242 -18.46 7.63 17.78
CA ASP A 242 -17.73 8.70 17.09
C ASP A 242 -16.21 8.43 17.09
N PHE A 243 -15.67 7.91 18.20
CA PHE A 243 -14.26 7.50 18.27
C PHE A 243 -13.96 6.32 17.33
N ILE A 244 -14.80 5.29 17.32
CA ILE A 244 -14.58 4.11 16.48
C ILE A 244 -14.62 4.47 15.00
N ILE A 245 -15.53 5.38 14.59
CA ILE A 245 -15.61 5.80 13.20
C ILE A 245 -14.39 6.64 12.79
N GLU A 246 -13.89 7.52 13.67
CA GLU A 246 -12.64 8.27 13.45
C GLU A 246 -11.45 7.33 13.24
N CYS A 247 -11.38 6.24 14.01
CA CYS A 247 -10.37 5.19 13.85
C CYS A 247 -10.59 4.28 12.62
N THR A 248 -11.75 4.37 11.94
CA THR A 248 -12.10 3.55 10.77
C THR A 248 -11.90 4.32 9.45
N LEU A 249 -11.62 5.62 9.48
CA LEU A 249 -11.39 6.42 8.27
C LEU A 249 -10.05 6.04 7.62
N PRO A 250 -9.99 5.81 6.29
CA PRO A 250 -8.74 5.89 5.56
C PRO A 250 -8.16 7.31 5.73
N GLU A 251 -6.84 7.45 5.93
CA GLU A 251 -6.20 8.77 5.91
C GLU A 251 -6.48 9.43 4.54
N GLU A 252 -7.31 10.47 4.49
CA GLU A 252 -7.51 11.23 3.27
C GLU A 252 -6.27 12.10 3.00
N PRO A 253 -5.66 12.00 1.80
CA PRO A 253 -4.68 12.99 1.37
C PRO A 253 -5.39 14.34 1.14
N PRO A 254 -4.76 15.48 1.46
CA PRO A 254 -5.39 16.79 1.28
C PRO A 254 -5.75 17.01 -0.19
N GLN A 255 -7.01 17.38 -0.45
CA GLN A 255 -7.47 17.75 -1.78
C GLN A 255 -6.76 19.03 -2.26
N LEU A 256 -5.86 18.86 -3.22
CA LEU A 256 -5.20 19.94 -3.95
C LEU A 256 -6.14 20.46 -5.03
N VAL A 257 -6.54 21.73 -4.91
CA VAL A 257 -7.14 22.50 -5.99
C VAL A 257 -6.06 22.71 -7.06
N ILE A 258 -6.17 21.99 -8.18
CA ILE A 258 -5.27 22.11 -9.32
C ILE A 258 -5.63 23.41 -10.07
N SER A 259 -4.80 24.45 -9.94
CA SER A 259 -4.72 25.50 -10.96
C SER A 259 -3.68 25.12 -11.99
N ALA A 260 -4.10 25.05 -13.25
CA ALA A 260 -3.30 24.67 -14.40
C ALA A 260 -2.11 25.62 -14.67
N ALA A 261 -0.89 25.07 -14.61
CA ALA A 261 0.23 25.42 -15.48
C ALA A 261 1.21 24.23 -15.46
N LEU A 262 1.40 23.57 -16.60
CA LEU A 262 2.37 22.49 -16.77
C LEU A 262 3.77 23.12 -16.87
N ASP A 263 4.52 23.12 -15.77
CA ASP A 263 5.92 23.54 -15.81
C ASP A 263 6.79 22.45 -16.51
N PRO A 264 7.75 22.84 -17.36
CA PRO A 264 8.63 21.91 -18.07
C PRO A 264 9.59 21.22 -17.11
N TRP A 265 9.94 19.96 -17.40
CA TRP A 265 10.91 19.20 -16.60
C TRP A 265 12.32 19.72 -16.83
N ASN A 266 13.09 19.86 -15.74
CA ASN A 266 14.47 20.33 -15.78
C ASN A 266 15.43 19.17 -15.49
N LEU A 267 16.40 18.97 -16.38
CA LEU A 267 17.43 17.93 -16.28
C LEU A 267 18.80 18.61 -16.20
N TYR A 268 19.60 18.27 -15.18
CA TYR A 268 20.98 18.76 -15.02
C TYR A 268 21.93 17.60 -15.29
N VAL A 269 22.88 17.79 -16.20
CA VAL A 269 23.80 16.73 -16.63
C VAL A 269 25.25 17.14 -16.41
N ASP A 270 26.06 16.19 -16.01
CA ASP A 270 27.52 16.30 -15.93
C ASP A 270 28.14 14.90 -16.09
N GLY A 271 29.33 14.83 -16.70
CA GLY A 271 30.02 13.59 -17.01
C GLY A 271 31.45 13.51 -16.46
N SER A 272 31.78 12.39 -15.83
CA SER A 272 33.14 12.06 -15.39
C SER A 272 33.51 10.65 -15.86
N SER A 273 34.73 10.46 -16.36
CA SER A 273 35.21 9.15 -16.78
C SER A 273 36.72 9.00 -16.56
N ALA A 274 37.14 7.84 -16.07
CA ALA A 274 38.55 7.45 -15.98
C ALA A 274 39.10 6.83 -17.28
N LEU A 275 38.21 6.41 -18.20
CA LEU A 275 38.55 5.61 -19.40
C LEU A 275 38.17 6.30 -20.72
N ALA A 276 37.53 7.47 -20.67
CA ALA A 276 37.10 8.25 -21.82
C ALA A 276 37.51 9.73 -21.68
N SER A 277 37.44 10.50 -22.77
CA SER A 277 37.66 11.94 -22.69
C SER A 277 36.52 12.63 -21.91
N ASN A 278 36.81 13.76 -21.26
CA ASN A 278 35.81 14.50 -20.48
C ASN A 278 34.57 14.80 -21.33
N ASN A 279 34.77 15.21 -22.60
CA ASN A 279 33.68 15.50 -23.52
C ASN A 279 32.82 14.27 -23.85
N GLU A 280 33.41 13.07 -23.92
CA GLU A 280 32.65 11.83 -24.13
C GLU A 280 31.78 11.49 -22.94
N ALA A 281 32.30 11.65 -21.72
CA ALA A 281 31.53 11.40 -20.49
C ALA A 281 30.30 12.32 -20.41
N GLU A 282 30.46 13.59 -20.82
CA GLU A 282 29.38 14.57 -20.87
C GLU A 282 28.29 14.20 -21.88
N TYR A 283 28.68 13.66 -23.04
CA TYR A 283 27.73 13.17 -24.04
C TYR A 283 26.95 11.94 -23.58
N GLU A 284 27.61 11.00 -22.89
CA GLU A 284 26.95 9.82 -22.32
C GLU A 284 25.96 10.23 -21.23
N ALA A 285 26.36 11.13 -20.32
CA ALA A 285 25.47 11.66 -19.29
C ALA A 285 24.23 12.35 -19.88
N LEU A 286 24.42 13.12 -20.96
CA LEU A 286 23.33 13.75 -21.69
C LEU A 286 22.38 12.73 -22.33
N LEU A 287 22.92 11.71 -23.01
CA LEU A 287 22.11 10.69 -23.69
C LEU A 287 21.27 9.87 -22.71
N GLU A 288 21.84 9.46 -21.58
CA GLU A 288 21.08 8.70 -20.58
C GLU A 288 20.02 9.55 -19.90
N GLY A 289 20.33 10.81 -19.57
CA GLY A 289 19.33 11.71 -19.02
C GLY A 289 18.13 11.90 -19.97
N ILE A 290 18.37 11.97 -21.28
CA ILE A 290 17.32 12.03 -22.31
C ILE A 290 16.54 10.71 -22.39
N ARG A 291 17.21 9.55 -22.37
CA ARG A 291 16.57 8.22 -22.39
C ARG A 291 15.64 8.05 -21.19
N LEU A 292 16.10 8.43 -20.00
CA LEU A 292 15.31 8.36 -18.77
C LEU A 292 14.11 9.31 -18.79
N ALA A 293 14.28 10.54 -19.26
CA ALA A 293 13.17 11.48 -19.43
C ALA A 293 12.10 10.95 -20.41
N HIS A 294 12.52 10.26 -21.48
CA HIS A 294 11.61 9.62 -22.41
C HIS A 294 10.88 8.43 -21.77
N ALA A 295 11.56 7.58 -21.00
CA ALA A 295 10.94 6.47 -20.27
C ALA A 295 9.87 6.96 -19.28
N LEU A 296 10.11 8.12 -18.64
CA LEU A 296 9.14 8.80 -17.78
C LEU A 296 8.00 9.51 -18.53
N LYS A 297 7.95 9.43 -19.86
CA LYS A 297 6.93 10.05 -20.73
C LYS A 297 6.81 11.56 -20.53
N VAL A 298 7.94 12.23 -20.37
CA VAL A 298 8.00 13.70 -20.28
C VAL A 298 7.74 14.31 -21.66
N ASP A 299 6.76 15.21 -21.77
CA ASP A 299 6.43 15.90 -23.03
C ASP A 299 7.36 17.08 -23.35
N SER A 300 7.83 17.81 -22.32
CA SER A 300 8.64 19.02 -22.44
C SER A 300 9.86 18.97 -21.51
N LEU A 301 11.07 19.00 -22.09
CA LEU A 301 12.34 18.83 -21.40
C LEU A 301 13.28 20.04 -21.60
N THR A 302 13.80 20.56 -20.49
CA THR A 302 14.88 21.57 -20.47
C THR A 302 16.13 20.97 -19.84
N VAL A 303 17.22 20.90 -20.60
CA VAL A 303 18.50 20.35 -20.17
C VAL A 303 19.47 21.48 -19.85
N HIS A 304 20.18 21.37 -18.72
CA HIS A 304 21.21 22.29 -18.27
C HIS A 304 22.54 21.54 -18.16
N SER A 305 23.57 22.07 -18.80
CA SER A 305 24.95 21.54 -18.76
C SER A 305 25.95 22.69 -18.67
N ASP A 306 27.05 22.49 -17.97
CA ASP A 306 28.18 23.42 -17.93
C ASP A 306 29.22 23.16 -19.03
N SER A 307 29.09 22.06 -19.78
CA SER A 307 29.92 21.76 -20.94
C SER A 307 29.54 22.62 -22.15
N GLN A 308 30.25 23.73 -22.33
CA GLN A 308 30.06 24.65 -23.44
C GLN A 308 30.13 23.96 -24.81
N LEU A 309 31.02 22.97 -24.96
CA LEU A 309 31.21 22.26 -26.21
C LEU A 309 29.98 21.41 -26.57
N VAL A 310 29.44 20.65 -25.61
CA VAL A 310 28.27 19.79 -25.83
C VAL A 310 27.05 20.64 -26.17
N VAL A 311 26.79 21.70 -25.40
CA VAL A 311 25.66 22.61 -25.64
C VAL A 311 25.75 23.24 -27.03
N ASN A 312 26.90 23.79 -27.40
CA ASN A 312 27.05 24.48 -28.69
C ASN A 312 27.07 23.52 -29.88
N HIS A 313 27.49 22.27 -29.72
CA HIS A 313 27.30 21.24 -30.75
C HIS A 313 25.82 20.92 -30.97
N VAL A 314 25.03 20.80 -29.90
CA VAL A 314 23.60 20.49 -29.98
C VAL A 314 22.81 21.67 -30.58
N LEU A 315 23.13 22.91 -30.17
CA LEU A 315 22.56 24.14 -30.75
C LEU A 315 22.98 24.37 -32.21
N GLY A 316 24.09 23.76 -32.64
CA GLY A 316 24.58 23.84 -34.02
C GLY A 316 25.57 24.98 -34.28
N ASP A 317 25.96 25.70 -33.23
CA ASP A 317 26.95 26.79 -33.31
C ASP A 317 28.36 26.25 -33.57
N TYR A 318 28.67 25.05 -33.08
CA TYR A 318 29.95 24.38 -33.29
C TYR A 318 29.80 23.15 -34.19
N LYS A 319 30.83 22.87 -35.01
CA LYS A 319 30.90 21.66 -35.85
C LYS A 319 31.71 20.57 -35.14
N ALA A 320 31.07 19.42 -34.89
CA ALA A 320 31.77 18.21 -34.47
C ALA A 320 32.63 17.68 -35.63
N ARG A 321 33.94 17.92 -35.59
CA ARG A 321 34.90 17.49 -36.62
C ARG A 321 35.37 16.05 -36.45
N ASP A 322 35.30 15.54 -35.22
CA ASP A 322 35.66 14.17 -34.89
C ASP A 322 34.48 13.24 -35.23
N GLU A 323 34.77 12.14 -35.91
CA GLU A 323 33.79 11.13 -36.33
C GLU A 323 33.01 10.56 -35.13
N ARG A 324 33.66 10.40 -33.97
CA ARG A 324 33.01 9.93 -32.73
C ARG A 324 32.07 10.98 -32.14
N MET A 325 32.50 12.24 -32.10
CA MET A 325 31.64 13.34 -31.61
C MET A 325 30.44 13.57 -32.54
N ALA A 326 30.62 13.35 -33.84
CA ALA A 326 29.53 13.39 -34.81
C ALA A 326 28.49 12.28 -34.56
N GLN A 327 28.93 11.07 -34.17
CA GLN A 327 28.02 9.99 -33.78
C GLN A 327 27.20 10.34 -32.53
N TYR A 328 27.84 10.83 -31.47
CA TYR A 328 27.13 11.28 -30.26
C TYR A 328 26.13 12.39 -30.56
N LEU A 329 26.53 13.38 -31.35
CA LEU A 329 25.63 14.47 -31.74
C LEU A 329 24.41 13.95 -32.53
N ASN A 330 24.59 12.95 -33.39
CA ASN A 330 23.49 12.35 -34.14
C ASN A 330 22.52 11.58 -33.22
N LEU A 331 23.04 10.84 -32.24
CA LEU A 331 22.23 10.14 -31.25
C LEU A 331 21.41 11.11 -30.39
N VAL A 332 22.01 12.21 -29.94
CA VAL A 332 21.32 13.25 -29.15
C VAL A 332 20.22 13.89 -29.99
N LYS A 333 20.51 14.28 -31.23
CA LYS A 333 19.50 14.87 -32.13
C LYS A 333 18.34 13.92 -32.41
N THR A 334 18.63 12.66 -32.69
CA THR A 334 17.60 11.63 -32.94
C THR A 334 16.72 11.39 -31.70
N SER A 335 17.32 11.45 -30.51
CA SER A 335 16.59 11.27 -29.25
C SER A 335 15.79 12.51 -28.86
N ALA A 336 16.29 13.71 -29.14
CA ALA A 336 15.60 14.97 -28.85
C ALA A 336 14.30 15.18 -29.65
N VAL A 337 14.21 14.65 -30.87
CA VAL A 337 13.00 14.71 -31.71
C VAL A 337 11.79 14.00 -31.07
N LYS A 338 12.01 13.12 -30.09
CA LYS A 338 10.93 12.39 -29.40
C LYS A 338 10.14 13.26 -28.42
N PHE A 339 10.61 14.47 -28.09
CA PHE A 339 9.95 15.40 -27.18
C PHE A 339 9.17 16.46 -27.96
N GLN A 340 8.03 16.92 -27.43
CA GLN A 340 7.27 18.01 -28.05
C GLN A 340 8.06 19.33 -27.98
N ASN A 341 8.70 19.57 -26.83
CA ASN A 341 9.58 20.70 -26.60
C ASN A 341 10.90 20.22 -25.98
N PHE A 342 12.02 20.50 -26.64
CA PHE A 342 13.35 20.21 -26.14
C PHE A 342 14.19 21.50 -26.16
N THR A 343 14.78 21.86 -25.03
CA THR A 343 15.69 23.00 -24.92
C THR A 343 16.95 22.57 -24.18
N ILE A 344 18.12 22.95 -24.66
CA ILE A 344 19.39 22.78 -23.93
C ILE A 344 19.99 24.16 -23.65
N ARG A 345 20.51 24.38 -22.44
CA ARG A 345 21.09 25.65 -22.01
C ARG A 345 22.45 25.41 -21.35
N GLN A 346 23.37 26.30 -21.65
CA GLN A 346 24.63 26.37 -20.92
C GLN A 346 24.39 27.10 -19.60
N ILE A 347 24.83 26.50 -18.50
CA ILE A 347 24.86 27.13 -17.18
C ILE A 347 26.30 27.23 -16.68
N PRO A 348 26.66 28.25 -15.89
CA PRO A 348 27.98 28.31 -15.29
C PRO A 348 28.15 27.22 -14.22
N ARG A 349 29.40 26.77 -14.03
CA ARG A 349 29.74 25.57 -13.24
C ARG A 349 29.32 25.65 -11.77
N ASP A 350 29.25 26.86 -11.21
CA ASP A 350 28.71 27.13 -9.87
C ASP A 350 27.23 26.75 -9.73
N GLN A 351 26.48 26.78 -10.84
CA GLN A 351 25.07 26.40 -10.89
C GLN A 351 24.87 24.91 -11.24
N ASN A 352 25.91 24.19 -11.68
CA ASN A 352 25.86 22.74 -11.95
C ASN A 352 26.54 21.89 -10.86
N THR A 353 26.78 22.45 -9.67
CA THR A 353 27.55 21.80 -8.59
C THR A 353 27.01 20.45 -8.17
N GLN A 354 25.68 20.26 -8.18
CA GLN A 354 25.08 18.98 -7.80
C GLN A 354 25.39 17.87 -8.80
N ALA A 355 25.25 18.13 -10.11
CA ALA A 355 25.59 17.15 -11.15
C ALA A 355 27.10 16.83 -11.13
N ASP A 356 27.96 17.86 -10.97
CA ASP A 356 29.42 17.70 -10.85
C ASP A 356 29.84 16.86 -9.64
N THR A 357 29.15 16.99 -8.51
CA THR A 357 29.42 16.11 -7.36
C THR A 357 28.98 14.67 -7.61
N LEU A 358 27.86 14.45 -8.30
CA LEU A 358 27.33 13.11 -8.56
C LEU A 358 28.19 12.33 -9.57
N SER A 359 28.65 12.99 -10.63
CA SER A 359 29.50 12.36 -11.65
C SER A 359 30.85 11.89 -11.06
N LYS A 360 31.45 12.70 -10.18
CA LYS A 360 32.71 12.40 -9.49
C LYS A 360 32.57 11.30 -8.44
N LEU A 361 31.44 11.28 -7.71
CA LEU A 361 31.13 10.21 -6.76
C LEU A 361 31.03 8.85 -7.45
N ALA A 362 30.49 8.78 -8.66
CA ALA A 362 30.42 7.54 -9.43
C ALA A 362 31.78 7.06 -9.96
N SER A 363 32.78 7.95 -10.04
CA SER A 363 34.14 7.63 -10.54
C SER A 363 35.13 7.25 -9.43
N ALA A 364 34.80 7.48 -8.16
CA ALA A 364 35.66 7.11 -7.02
C ALA A 364 35.34 5.69 -6.57
N GLU A 365 36.33 4.79 -6.54
CA GLU A 365 36.22 3.41 -6.00
C GLU A 365 36.09 3.38 -4.46
N GLU A 366 35.22 4.22 -3.88
CA GLU A 366 34.93 4.21 -2.45
C GLU A 366 33.53 3.64 -2.16
N SER A 367 33.57 2.45 -1.59
CA SER A 367 32.47 1.58 -1.19
C SER A 367 31.70 2.04 0.06
N ASP A 368 31.32 3.31 0.15
CA ASP A 368 30.46 3.79 1.26
C ASP A 368 29.58 5.01 0.88
N VAL A 369 28.89 4.96 -0.26
CA VAL A 369 27.91 6.00 -0.65
C VAL A 369 26.58 5.77 0.09
N ARG A 370 26.42 6.41 1.27
CA ARG A 370 25.25 6.32 2.17
C ARG A 370 24.04 7.19 1.78
N ARG A 371 23.63 7.21 0.50
CA ARG A 371 22.41 7.89 0.01
C ARG A 371 21.69 7.02 -1.03
N PRO A 372 20.35 7.16 -1.24
CA PRO A 372 19.65 6.42 -2.29
C PRO A 372 19.90 7.11 -3.65
N ILE A 373 21.15 7.05 -4.12
CA ILE A 373 21.51 7.42 -5.48
C ILE A 373 21.29 6.15 -6.31
N TYR A 374 20.38 6.21 -7.28
CA TYR A 374 20.23 5.13 -8.24
C TYR A 374 21.45 5.13 -9.15
N LEU A 375 22.28 4.09 -9.02
CA LEU A 375 23.47 3.89 -9.81
C LEU A 375 23.19 2.80 -10.84
N GLU A 376 23.27 3.17 -12.12
CA GLU A 376 23.22 2.23 -13.23
C GLU A 376 24.62 2.08 -13.82
N PHE A 377 25.11 0.84 -13.87
CA PHE A 377 26.43 0.53 -14.43
C PHE A 377 26.25 0.13 -15.90
N LEU A 378 26.68 1.01 -16.81
CA LEU A 378 26.72 0.70 -18.24
C LEU A 378 27.95 -0.17 -18.54
N ASN A 379 27.72 -1.44 -18.85
CA ASN A 379 28.80 -2.38 -19.19
C ASN A 379 29.38 -2.13 -20.60
N ASP A 380 28.62 -1.47 -21.49
CA ASP A 380 29.02 -1.15 -22.86
C ASP A 380 28.76 0.34 -23.18
N ARG A 381 29.59 0.92 -24.05
CA ARG A 381 29.49 2.35 -24.45
C ARG A 381 28.34 2.55 -25.44
N SER A 382 27.65 3.68 -25.40
CA SER A 382 26.56 3.97 -26.36
C SER A 382 27.04 4.05 -27.82
N SER A 383 28.35 4.18 -28.05
CA SER A 383 28.98 4.25 -29.37
C SER A 383 29.44 2.91 -29.95
N SER A 384 29.41 1.80 -29.20
CA SER A 384 29.74 0.50 -29.80
C SER A 384 28.60 0.08 -30.71
N SER A 385 28.89 -0.01 -32.01
CA SER A 385 28.01 -0.59 -33.02
C SER A 385 27.30 -1.80 -32.43
N GLN A 386 25.96 -1.75 -32.36
CA GLN A 386 25.18 -2.89 -31.94
C GLN A 386 25.48 -4.03 -32.91
N THR A 387 26.30 -4.99 -32.47
CA THR A 387 26.30 -6.32 -33.07
C THR A 387 24.89 -6.83 -32.82
N GLU A 388 24.10 -7.01 -33.89
CA GLU A 388 22.81 -7.68 -33.82
C GLU A 388 23.05 -9.04 -33.15
N VAL A 389 22.69 -9.13 -31.86
CA VAL A 389 22.59 -10.41 -31.19
C VAL A 389 21.36 -11.05 -31.79
N GLU A 390 21.57 -12.09 -32.60
CA GLU A 390 20.49 -12.94 -33.07
C GLU A 390 19.63 -13.33 -31.85
N ILE A 391 18.38 -12.84 -31.86
CA ILE A 391 17.37 -13.25 -30.90
C ILE A 391 17.23 -14.75 -31.11
N ILE A 392 17.70 -15.55 -30.14
CA ILE A 392 17.42 -16.98 -30.08
C ILE A 392 15.91 -17.11 -30.30
N GLU A 393 15.51 -17.75 -31.41
CA GLU A 393 14.12 -17.90 -31.82
C GLU A 393 13.31 -18.44 -30.63
N GLN A 394 12.59 -17.56 -29.94
CA GLN A 394 11.75 -17.96 -28.83
C GLN A 394 10.50 -18.60 -29.43
N GLU A 395 10.21 -19.84 -29.01
CA GLU A 395 9.02 -20.54 -29.49
C GLU A 395 7.76 -19.65 -29.38
N PRO A 396 6.92 -19.60 -30.44
CA PRO A 396 5.73 -18.80 -30.43
C PRO A 396 4.81 -19.23 -29.30
N CYS A 397 4.44 -18.28 -28.46
CA CYS A 397 3.64 -18.46 -27.26
C CYS A 397 2.35 -17.65 -27.33
N TRP A 398 1.47 -17.90 -26.35
CA TRP A 398 0.15 -17.26 -26.26
C TRP A 398 0.20 -15.72 -26.20
N MET A 399 1.36 -15.14 -25.86
CA MET A 399 1.56 -13.70 -25.72
C MET A 399 1.85 -13.01 -27.04
N ASP A 400 2.44 -13.70 -28.01
CA ASP A 400 3.04 -13.01 -29.18
C ASP A 400 1.98 -12.29 -30.00
N MET A 401 0.82 -12.91 -30.22
CA MET A 401 -0.29 -12.23 -30.92
C MET A 401 -0.80 -10.98 -30.18
N ILE A 402 -0.75 -10.98 -28.85
CA ILE A 402 -1.19 -9.83 -28.03
C ILE A 402 -0.12 -8.75 -28.04
N VAL A 403 1.15 -9.14 -27.94
CA VAL A 403 2.30 -8.23 -28.00
C VAL A 403 2.37 -7.56 -29.37
N THR A 404 2.32 -8.32 -30.46
CA THR A 404 2.30 -7.80 -31.83
C THR A 404 1.14 -6.84 -32.04
N TYR A 405 -0.08 -7.21 -31.61
CA TYR A 405 -1.23 -6.30 -31.74
C TYR A 405 -1.06 -5.01 -30.93
N LEU A 406 -0.49 -5.07 -29.71
CA LEU A 406 -0.26 -3.89 -28.88
C LEU A 406 0.93 -3.03 -29.35
N SER A 407 1.89 -3.61 -30.08
CA SER A 407 3.07 -2.90 -30.60
C SER A 407 2.88 -2.32 -32.00
N THR A 408 2.31 -3.10 -32.94
CA THR A 408 2.14 -2.70 -34.35
C THR A 408 0.74 -2.21 -34.68
N GLY A 409 -0.27 -2.57 -33.86
CA GLY A 409 -1.68 -2.29 -34.15
C GLY A 409 -2.28 -3.14 -35.27
N GLU A 410 -1.52 -4.11 -35.80
CA GLU A 410 -1.95 -4.96 -36.91
C GLU A 410 -2.98 -6.00 -36.46
N LEU A 411 -4.07 -6.11 -37.22
CA LEU A 411 -5.15 -7.05 -36.96
C LEU A 411 -5.06 -8.22 -37.94
N LEU A 412 -5.41 -9.42 -37.47
CA LEU A 412 -5.54 -10.61 -38.31
C LEU A 412 -6.57 -10.40 -39.43
N SER A 413 -6.36 -11.06 -40.57
CA SER A 413 -7.20 -10.94 -41.76
C SER A 413 -8.66 -11.38 -41.52
N GLU A 414 -8.89 -12.32 -40.60
CA GLU A 414 -10.23 -12.77 -40.26
C GLU A 414 -10.94 -11.86 -39.25
N ARG A 415 -12.13 -11.37 -39.64
CA ARG A 415 -12.95 -10.45 -38.82
C ARG A 415 -13.27 -11.00 -37.42
N HIS A 416 -13.52 -12.31 -37.29
CA HIS A 416 -13.88 -12.90 -35.99
C HIS A 416 -12.68 -12.95 -35.04
N GLU A 417 -11.53 -13.41 -35.52
CA GLU A 417 -10.31 -13.50 -34.70
C GLU A 417 -9.78 -12.11 -34.34
N ALA A 418 -9.84 -11.15 -35.27
CA ALA A 418 -9.52 -9.75 -35.00
C ALA A 418 -10.40 -9.15 -33.90
N ARG A 419 -11.71 -9.44 -33.90
CA ARG A 419 -12.63 -9.01 -32.84
C ARG A 419 -12.30 -9.65 -31.49
N ASN A 420 -12.00 -10.95 -31.47
CA ASN A 420 -11.63 -11.66 -30.25
C ASN A 420 -10.32 -11.13 -29.67
N LEU A 421 -9.32 -10.88 -30.52
CA LEU A 421 -8.03 -10.32 -30.12
C LEU A 421 -8.19 -8.91 -29.54
N ARG A 422 -9.00 -8.04 -30.14
CA ARG A 422 -9.33 -6.71 -29.60
C ARG A 422 -9.92 -6.78 -28.20
N VAL A 423 -10.92 -7.64 -28.00
CA VAL A 423 -11.55 -7.81 -26.69
C VAL A 423 -10.55 -8.36 -25.67
N LYS A 424 -9.73 -9.34 -26.07
CA LYS A 424 -8.71 -9.95 -25.20
C LYS A 424 -7.63 -8.94 -24.81
N ALA A 425 -7.13 -8.15 -25.76
CA ALA A 425 -6.07 -7.17 -25.59
C ALA A 425 -6.46 -6.01 -24.65
N THR A 426 -7.75 -5.67 -24.52
CA THR A 426 -8.21 -4.63 -23.56
C THR A 426 -7.77 -4.90 -22.12
N ARG A 427 -7.62 -6.18 -21.77
CA ARG A 427 -7.20 -6.67 -20.45
C ARG A 427 -5.68 -6.67 -20.25
N TYR A 428 -4.91 -6.25 -21.24
CA TYR A 428 -3.45 -6.23 -21.19
C TYR A 428 -2.90 -4.83 -21.51
N THR A 429 -1.64 -4.58 -21.15
CA THR A 429 -0.88 -3.38 -21.52
C THR A 429 0.59 -3.74 -21.68
N LEU A 430 1.27 -3.07 -22.60
CA LEU A 430 2.71 -3.18 -22.79
C LEU A 430 3.41 -2.04 -22.06
N VAL A 431 4.42 -2.36 -21.25
CA VAL A 431 5.29 -1.37 -20.57
C VAL A 431 6.72 -1.82 -20.81
N GLU A 432 7.53 -0.99 -21.48
CA GLU A 432 8.95 -1.28 -21.80
C GLU A 432 9.15 -2.66 -22.46
N GLY A 433 8.28 -3.02 -23.41
CA GLY A 433 8.34 -4.31 -24.11
C GLY A 433 7.84 -5.51 -23.30
N THR A 434 7.48 -5.34 -22.03
CA THR A 434 6.94 -6.40 -21.16
C THR A 434 5.41 -6.36 -21.13
N LEU A 435 4.76 -7.53 -21.27
CA LEU A 435 3.30 -7.64 -21.26
C LEU A 435 2.77 -7.76 -19.83
N TYR A 436 1.81 -6.90 -19.49
CA TYR A 436 1.12 -6.91 -18.20
C TYR A 436 -0.38 -7.17 -18.36
N LYS A 437 -0.98 -7.93 -17.43
CA LYS A 437 -2.43 -8.08 -17.32
C LYS A 437 -3.00 -7.07 -16.32
N LYS A 438 -4.04 -6.35 -16.76
CA LYS A 438 -4.83 -5.43 -15.94
C LYS A 438 -5.71 -6.24 -14.98
N SER A 439 -5.58 -5.98 -13.68
CA SER A 439 -6.42 -6.60 -12.65
C SER A 439 -7.40 -5.57 -12.09
N PHE A 440 -8.52 -6.03 -11.52
CA PHE A 440 -9.57 -5.18 -10.96
C PHE A 440 -9.24 -4.63 -9.56
N SER A 441 -8.34 -5.29 -8.81
CA SER A 441 -8.10 -5.03 -7.38
C SER A 441 -6.64 -5.14 -6.92
N LEU A 442 -5.70 -5.41 -7.84
CA LEU A 442 -4.25 -5.54 -7.63
C LEU A 442 -3.48 -4.75 -8.71
N PRO A 443 -2.22 -4.31 -8.46
CA PRO A 443 -1.37 -3.68 -9.48
C PRO A 443 -1.13 -4.60 -10.70
N TYR A 444 -0.58 -4.04 -11.78
CA TYR A 444 -0.30 -4.75 -13.03
C TYR A 444 0.43 -6.09 -12.80
N LEU A 445 -0.12 -7.18 -13.36
CA LEU A 445 0.49 -8.52 -13.23
C LEU A 445 1.40 -8.80 -14.42
N ARG A 446 2.69 -9.07 -14.19
CA ARG A 446 3.64 -9.42 -15.26
C ARG A 446 3.25 -10.76 -15.88
N CYS A 447 3.08 -10.80 -17.20
CA CYS A 447 2.79 -12.03 -17.92
C CYS A 447 4.08 -12.82 -18.15
N LEU A 448 4.05 -14.12 -17.87
CA LEU A 448 5.21 -15.00 -18.00
C LEU A 448 5.13 -15.86 -19.26
N ARG A 449 6.29 -16.05 -19.91
CA ARG A 449 6.50 -17.05 -20.97
C ARG A 449 6.44 -18.47 -20.38
N PRO A 450 6.20 -19.52 -21.19
CA PRO A 450 6.13 -20.90 -20.70
C PRO A 450 7.36 -21.32 -19.87
N LEU A 451 8.58 -21.01 -20.32
CA LEU A 451 9.82 -21.32 -19.57
C LEU A 451 9.91 -20.56 -18.24
N GLU A 452 9.61 -19.26 -18.24
CA GLU A 452 9.57 -18.44 -17.03
C GLU A 452 8.52 -18.94 -16.04
N SER A 453 7.38 -19.43 -16.53
CA SER A 453 6.30 -19.95 -15.69
C SER A 453 6.68 -21.25 -14.98
N ILE A 454 7.47 -22.12 -15.63
CA ILE A 454 8.02 -23.34 -15.02
C ILE A 454 9.01 -22.97 -13.93
N TYR A 455 9.92 -22.02 -14.23
CA TYR A 455 10.87 -21.52 -13.25
C TYR A 455 10.17 -20.92 -12.02
N ALA A 456 9.15 -20.09 -12.22
CA ALA A 456 8.37 -19.51 -11.12
C ALA A 456 7.66 -20.58 -10.27
N LEU A 457 7.17 -21.66 -10.88
CA LEU A 457 6.60 -22.80 -10.16
C LEU A 457 7.65 -23.52 -9.32
N GLN A 458 8.82 -23.80 -9.90
CA GLN A 458 9.95 -24.44 -9.20
C GLN A 458 10.45 -23.60 -8.04
N GLU A 459 10.68 -22.30 -8.26
CA GLU A 459 11.22 -21.39 -7.25
C GLU A 459 10.28 -21.29 -6.03
N VAL A 460 8.97 -21.14 -6.25
CA VAL A 460 8.01 -21.00 -5.15
C VAL A 460 7.74 -22.34 -4.45
N HIS A 461 7.91 -23.46 -5.14
CA HIS A 461 7.58 -24.80 -4.64
C HIS A 461 8.77 -25.55 -4.00
N GLU A 462 9.98 -25.45 -4.57
CA GLU A 462 11.13 -26.34 -4.30
C GLU A 462 12.35 -25.68 -3.62
N VAL A 463 12.36 -24.35 -3.43
CA VAL A 463 13.48 -23.64 -2.76
C VAL A 463 13.68 -24.10 -1.31
N ILE A 464 14.82 -23.77 -0.71
CA ILE A 464 15.30 -24.17 0.63
C ILE A 464 14.25 -23.94 1.75
N CYS A 465 13.31 -23.01 1.56
CA CYS A 465 12.16 -22.74 2.45
C CYS A 465 10.78 -23.00 1.79
N GLY A 466 10.75 -23.76 0.69
CA GLY A 466 9.55 -24.11 -0.06
C GLY A 466 8.64 -25.05 0.73
N GLN A 467 7.39 -24.64 0.93
CA GLN A 467 6.42 -25.37 1.78
C GLN A 467 5.72 -26.52 1.06
N HIS A 468 6.21 -26.98 -0.10
CA HIS A 468 5.58 -28.02 -0.94
C HIS A 468 4.06 -27.81 -1.09
N LEU A 469 3.68 -26.56 -1.34
CA LEU A 469 2.28 -26.11 -1.34
C LEU A 469 1.46 -26.87 -2.37
N GLY A 470 0.23 -27.24 -2.01
CA GLY A 470 -0.73 -27.83 -2.96
C GLY A 470 -1.00 -26.88 -4.14
N GLY A 471 -1.23 -27.44 -5.33
CA GLY A 471 -1.22 -26.67 -6.60
C GLY A 471 -2.15 -25.46 -6.65
N ARG A 472 -3.31 -25.50 -5.97
CA ARG A 472 -4.21 -24.32 -5.86
C ARG A 472 -3.57 -23.19 -5.05
N THR A 473 -2.95 -23.51 -3.93
CA THR A 473 -2.27 -22.55 -3.05
C THR A 473 -1.01 -21.99 -3.72
N LEU A 474 -0.28 -22.84 -4.45
CA LEU A 474 0.88 -22.43 -5.25
C LEU A 474 0.49 -21.38 -6.30
N ALA A 475 -0.57 -21.62 -7.08
CA ALA A 475 -1.05 -20.67 -8.08
C ALA A 475 -1.48 -19.33 -7.45
N GLN A 476 -2.18 -19.35 -6.31
CA GLN A 476 -2.57 -18.13 -5.61
C GLN A 476 -1.37 -17.34 -5.06
N LYS A 477 -0.32 -18.04 -4.59
CA LYS A 477 0.90 -17.41 -4.09
C LYS A 477 1.66 -16.69 -5.21
N ILE A 478 1.80 -17.33 -6.36
CA ILE A 478 2.44 -16.74 -7.55
C ILE A 478 1.64 -15.53 -8.06
N LEU A 479 0.31 -15.63 -8.05
CA LEU A 479 -0.57 -14.52 -8.41
C LEU A 479 -0.39 -13.31 -7.45
N ARG A 480 -0.28 -13.56 -6.14
CA ARG A 480 -0.04 -12.52 -5.13
C ARG A 480 1.36 -11.89 -5.22
N GLN A 481 2.33 -12.60 -5.80
CA GLN A 481 3.66 -12.07 -6.10
C GLN A 481 3.69 -11.20 -7.38
N GLY A 482 2.56 -11.11 -8.10
CA GLY A 482 2.44 -10.21 -9.25
C GLY A 482 2.62 -10.88 -10.62
N TYR A 483 2.63 -12.22 -10.71
CA TYR A 483 2.83 -12.95 -11.96
C TYR A 483 1.55 -13.60 -12.50
N TYR A 484 1.45 -13.77 -13.83
CA TYR A 484 0.27 -14.35 -14.47
C TYR A 484 0.57 -15.10 -15.78
N TRP A 485 -0.15 -16.20 -16.01
CA TRP A 485 -0.35 -16.80 -17.34
C TRP A 485 -1.70 -17.55 -17.40
N PRO A 486 -2.31 -17.78 -18.58
CA PRO A 486 -3.69 -18.27 -18.70
C PRO A 486 -3.96 -19.61 -18.01
N MET A 487 -3.00 -20.54 -18.02
CA MET A 487 -3.16 -21.91 -17.51
C MET A 487 -2.55 -22.12 -16.12
N MET A 488 -2.18 -21.04 -15.40
CA MET A 488 -1.39 -21.14 -14.15
C MET A 488 -1.96 -22.07 -13.09
N GLN A 489 -3.28 -22.12 -12.94
CA GLN A 489 -3.91 -22.98 -11.95
C GLN A 489 -3.79 -24.46 -12.32
N ARG A 490 -3.94 -24.78 -13.62
CA ARG A 490 -3.81 -26.15 -14.13
C ARG A 490 -2.35 -26.59 -14.05
N ASP A 491 -1.43 -25.73 -14.50
CA ASP A 491 -0.02 -26.02 -14.56
C ASP A 491 0.56 -26.19 -13.14
N ALA A 492 0.13 -25.38 -12.16
CA ALA A 492 0.51 -25.58 -10.76
C ALA A 492 0.00 -26.90 -10.17
N ILE A 493 -1.23 -27.33 -10.49
CA ILE A 493 -1.76 -28.63 -10.06
C ILE A 493 -0.95 -29.77 -10.66
N GLU A 494 -0.68 -29.71 -11.96
CA GLU A 494 0.09 -30.73 -12.66
C GLU A 494 1.54 -30.80 -12.16
N PHE A 495 2.18 -29.65 -11.93
CA PHE A 495 3.50 -29.54 -11.35
C PHE A 495 3.57 -30.23 -9.98
N THR A 496 2.63 -29.94 -9.08
CA THR A 496 2.59 -30.58 -7.75
C THR A 496 2.29 -32.09 -7.81
N ARG A 497 1.58 -32.57 -8.84
CA ARG A 497 1.37 -34.01 -9.08
C ARG A 497 2.63 -34.73 -9.53
N ARG A 498 3.50 -34.05 -10.28
CA ARG A 498 4.78 -34.59 -10.75
C ARG A 498 5.90 -34.49 -9.71
N CYS A 499 5.73 -33.68 -8.67
CA CYS A 499 6.75 -33.51 -7.63
C CYS A 499 6.92 -34.78 -6.79
N ASP A 500 8.08 -35.42 -6.91
CA ASP A 500 8.45 -36.65 -6.19
C ASP A 500 8.32 -36.50 -4.66
N LYS A 501 8.77 -35.37 -4.09
CA LYS A 501 8.64 -35.09 -2.66
C LYS A 501 7.16 -35.04 -2.24
N CYS A 502 6.32 -34.29 -2.98
CA CYS A 502 4.89 -34.25 -2.68
C CYS A 502 4.22 -35.62 -2.79
N GLN A 503 4.58 -36.43 -3.80
CA GLN A 503 3.99 -37.77 -3.97
C GLN A 503 4.47 -38.76 -2.91
N LYS A 504 5.73 -38.69 -2.48
CA LYS A 504 6.29 -39.55 -1.43
C LYS A 504 5.77 -39.21 -0.02
N PHE A 505 5.57 -37.93 0.27
CA PHE A 505 5.12 -37.46 1.60
C PHE A 505 3.59 -37.27 1.70
N ALA A 506 2.84 -37.36 0.60
CA ALA A 506 1.37 -37.27 0.62
C ALA A 506 0.64 -38.37 1.43
N PRO A 507 1.08 -39.66 1.43
CA PRO A 507 0.38 -40.72 2.17
C PRO A 507 0.96 -40.99 3.56
N ILE A 508 2.14 -40.46 3.89
CA ILE A 508 2.85 -40.80 5.12
C ILE A 508 2.64 -39.71 6.17
N SER A 509 1.51 -39.79 6.88
CA SER A 509 1.39 -39.11 8.17
C SER A 509 2.20 -39.88 9.22
N HIS A 510 3.53 -39.74 9.20
CA HIS A 510 4.40 -40.12 10.32
C HIS A 510 4.48 -39.01 11.37
N THR A 511 3.41 -38.24 11.55
CA THR A 511 3.25 -37.50 12.80
C THR A 511 2.86 -38.55 13.83
N THR A 512 3.77 -38.86 14.76
CA THR A 512 3.39 -39.46 16.03
C THR A 512 2.20 -38.68 16.58
N VAL A 513 1.23 -39.35 17.18
CA VAL A 513 0.09 -38.68 17.83
C VAL A 513 0.65 -37.76 18.90
N VAL A 514 0.88 -36.49 18.55
CA VAL A 514 1.25 -35.46 19.49
C VAL A 514 -0.06 -35.06 20.17
N PRO A 515 -0.14 -35.06 21.51
CA PRO A 515 -1.30 -34.49 22.18
C PRO A 515 -1.52 -33.08 21.63
N LEU A 516 -2.78 -32.78 21.28
CA LEU A 516 -3.21 -31.52 20.68
C LEU A 516 -2.53 -30.35 21.39
N THR A 517 -1.64 -29.67 20.69
CA THR A 517 -1.08 -28.41 21.17
C THR A 517 -2.11 -27.34 20.87
N SER A 518 -2.60 -26.66 21.92
CA SER A 518 -3.59 -25.60 21.73
C SER A 518 -2.95 -24.47 20.93
N ILE A 519 -3.52 -24.15 19.78
CA ILE A 519 -3.27 -22.87 19.13
C ILE A 519 -3.91 -21.81 20.03
N VAL A 520 -3.10 -20.85 20.50
CA VAL A 520 -3.59 -19.76 21.34
C VAL A 520 -4.46 -18.86 20.46
N SER A 521 -5.77 -18.93 20.65
CA SER A 521 -6.75 -18.08 19.96
C SER A 521 -6.55 -16.63 20.39
N PRO A 522 -6.34 -15.67 19.47
CA PRO A 522 -6.06 -14.28 19.86
C PRO A 522 -7.28 -13.56 20.46
N ILE A 523 -8.51 -14.07 20.21
CA ILE A 523 -9.77 -13.63 20.84
C ILE A 523 -10.79 -14.79 20.87
N PRO A 524 -11.87 -14.73 21.67
CA PRO A 524 -12.97 -15.71 21.62
C PRO A 524 -13.63 -15.79 20.22
N PHE A 525 -13.92 -17.01 19.73
CA PHE A 525 -14.61 -17.34 18.46
C PHE A 525 -13.90 -17.05 17.12
N ALA A 526 -12.58 -16.86 17.10
CA ALA A 526 -11.85 -16.59 15.85
C ALA A 526 -11.95 -17.72 14.80
N VAL A 527 -12.15 -18.97 15.22
CA VAL A 527 -12.51 -20.11 14.37
C VAL A 527 -13.46 -21.02 15.16
N TRP A 528 -14.52 -21.53 14.52
CA TRP A 528 -15.32 -22.64 15.03
C TRP A 528 -15.37 -23.75 13.99
N GLY A 529 -15.21 -24.99 14.46
CA GLY A 529 -15.45 -26.21 13.71
C GLY A 529 -16.36 -27.08 14.57
N MET A 530 -17.42 -27.60 13.99
CA MET A 530 -18.42 -28.39 14.69
C MET A 530 -18.57 -29.71 13.94
N ASP A 531 -18.27 -30.82 14.60
CA ASP A 531 -18.70 -32.14 14.17
C ASP A 531 -19.64 -32.69 15.23
N LEU A 532 -20.83 -33.08 14.80
CA LEU A 532 -21.90 -33.55 15.67
C LEU A 532 -22.13 -35.03 15.39
N LEU A 533 -21.58 -35.88 16.23
CA LEU A 533 -22.06 -37.25 16.39
C LEU A 533 -23.01 -37.26 17.59
N GLY A 534 -24.30 -37.47 17.29
CA GLY A 534 -25.34 -37.62 18.30
C GLY A 534 -25.24 -38.97 19.02
N PRO A 535 -26.07 -39.20 20.06
CA PRO A 535 -26.10 -40.49 20.74
C PRO A 535 -26.47 -41.58 19.74
N PHE A 536 -25.59 -42.56 19.57
CA PHE A 536 -25.88 -43.76 18.80
C PHE A 536 -27.13 -44.43 19.40
N PRO A 537 -28.06 -44.94 18.57
CA PRO A 537 -29.14 -45.77 19.09
C PRO A 537 -28.52 -46.95 19.84
N MET A 538 -29.03 -47.26 21.04
CA MET A 538 -28.65 -48.51 21.70
C MET A 538 -29.00 -49.66 20.74
N ALA A 539 -27.99 -50.45 20.38
CA ALA A 539 -28.19 -51.68 19.65
C ALA A 539 -29.09 -52.60 20.49
N SER A 540 -30.36 -52.71 20.11
CA SER A 540 -31.17 -53.88 20.42
C SER A 540 -30.74 -54.95 19.43
N GLY A 541 -30.04 -55.98 19.93
CA GLY A 541 -29.61 -57.10 19.11
C GLY A 541 -30.77 -57.72 18.35
N GLN A 542 -30.59 -57.88 17.05
CA GLN A 542 -30.66 -59.15 16.32
C GLN A 542 -29.98 -59.00 14.97
#